data_AF-A0A9P5ZGH4-F1
#
_entry.id   AF-A0A9P5ZGH4-F1
#
_cell.length_a   1.000
_cell.length_b   1.000
_cell.length_c   1.000
_cell.angle_alpha   90.00
_cell.angle_beta   90.00
_cell.angle_gamma   90.00
#
_symmetry.space_group_name_H-M   'P 1'
#
loop_
_entity.id
_entity.type
_entity.pdbx_description
1 polymer ?
#
loop_
_entity_poly.entity_id
_entity_poly.type
_entity_poly.pdbx_seq_one_letter_code
_entity_poly.pdbx_strand_id
1 'polypeptide(L)'
;MSNPTAAISSEPESSSSDSFMVLWSITAPQKTFLADRLPDYKAALGKKSLPEFWDTLFEDWFKRWPSKDDGRALVEEQLKSWMVTNNRWHITTKQRKFLTDRIPDYKSAQAKKKLIDFWPFLYMHWFDRWPATEVAPQGLVEKKLKAWYNNNVCVTASARQVLNLNKPAKRTRRPAAAQTFCKVYWSKPLPDGTVLRNTIAAEWVAAWQKSKKFDPQIDVPCVAVNFINKVARCIFLKQLPPIHEEIEQHPDQLKHDNSEGSPDPGDEAEDDEVKRALEYQAAIDAIPFSIEQAGAQIFKQSGLISLTMVAGPDPKQGGNLLIYSYPYGLTPSGQSFIHHTEDFKANFEDKFHQFAKMVF
;
A
#
# COMPACT_ATOMS: atom_id res chain seq x y z
N MET A 1 29.23 2.49 67.31
CA MET A 1 28.43 1.45 66.64
C MET A 1 27.86 2.07 65.39
N SER A 2 28.50 1.81 64.25
CA SER A 2 28.22 2.44 62.97
C SER A 2 27.77 1.35 61.99
N ASN A 3 26.56 1.47 61.44
CA ASN A 3 26.07 0.60 60.37
C ASN A 3 26.39 1.22 59.00
N PRO A 4 26.88 0.45 58.02
CA PRO A 4 27.12 0.93 56.67
C PRO A 4 25.87 0.76 55.80
N THR A 5 25.52 1.82 55.08
CA THR A 5 24.48 1.84 54.05
C THR A 5 25.05 1.27 52.76
N ALA A 6 24.55 0.12 52.32
CA ALA A 6 24.87 -0.46 51.01
C ALA A 6 23.95 0.15 49.93
N ALA A 7 24.54 0.80 48.93
CA ALA A 7 23.86 1.28 47.74
C ALA A 7 23.65 0.11 46.77
N ILE A 8 22.39 -0.23 46.49
CA ILE A 8 22.00 -1.18 45.44
C ILE A 8 21.88 -0.39 44.14
N SER A 9 22.83 -0.62 43.24
CA SER A 9 22.82 -0.12 41.87
C SER A 9 21.95 -1.05 41.02
N SER A 10 20.77 -0.60 40.60
CA SER A 10 19.92 -1.30 39.65
C SER A 10 20.33 -0.95 38.23
N GLU A 11 20.92 -1.90 37.51
CA GLU A 11 21.11 -1.83 36.06
C GLU A 11 19.75 -1.98 35.35
N PRO A 12 19.47 -1.21 34.28
CA PRO A 12 18.28 -1.45 33.48
C PRO A 12 18.53 -2.61 32.52
N GLU A 13 17.82 -3.73 32.74
CA GLU A 13 17.73 -4.82 31.78
C GLU A 13 17.12 -4.30 30.47
N SER A 14 17.92 -4.29 29.40
CA SER A 14 17.48 -3.95 28.06
C SER A 14 16.59 -5.06 27.49
N SER A 15 15.30 -4.78 27.41
CA SER A 15 14.29 -5.59 26.71
C SER A 15 14.67 -5.81 25.24
N SER A 16 15.19 -7.00 24.93
CA SER A 16 15.67 -7.43 23.61
C SER A 16 14.54 -7.97 22.69
N SER A 17 13.30 -7.49 22.81
CA SER A 17 12.16 -8.03 22.02
C SER A 17 11.65 -7.16 20.87
N ASP A 18 12.20 -5.95 20.65
CA ASP A 18 11.76 -5.05 19.57
C ASP A 18 12.53 -5.20 18.23
N SER A 19 13.44 -6.17 18.14
CA SER A 19 14.41 -6.21 17.04
C SER A 19 13.92 -6.81 15.71
N PHE A 20 12.68 -7.34 15.62
CA PHE A 20 12.19 -8.02 14.41
C PHE A 20 11.23 -7.21 13.53
N MET A 21 10.81 -6.00 13.94
CA MET A 21 9.84 -5.18 13.18
C MET A 21 10.41 -3.90 12.52
N VAL A 22 11.68 -3.54 12.78
CA VAL A 22 12.30 -2.30 12.26
C VAL A 22 12.91 -2.45 10.85
N LEU A 23 12.90 -3.66 10.27
CA LEU A 23 13.70 -4.01 9.08
C LEU A 23 13.17 -3.57 7.70
N TRP A 24 12.28 -2.57 7.62
CA TRP A 24 11.64 -2.18 6.34
C TRP A 24 11.85 -0.73 5.87
N SER A 25 12.68 0.06 6.57
CA SER A 25 12.76 1.49 6.31
C SER A 25 13.96 1.86 5.43
N ILE A 26 13.96 1.50 4.15
CA ILE A 26 14.89 2.12 3.18
C ILE A 26 14.58 3.62 3.15
N THR A 27 15.55 4.44 3.53
CA THR A 27 15.42 5.90 3.61
C THR A 27 15.25 6.52 2.21
N ALA A 28 14.75 7.76 2.13
CA ALA A 28 14.58 8.44 0.84
C ALA A 28 15.90 8.55 0.04
N PRO A 29 17.07 8.91 0.63
CA PRO A 29 18.34 8.95 -0.09
C PRO A 29 18.77 7.59 -0.66
N GLN A 30 18.52 6.52 0.08
CA GLN A 30 18.80 5.16 -0.35
C GLN A 30 17.92 4.75 -1.54
N LYS A 31 16.63 5.13 -1.54
CA LYS A 31 15.74 4.89 -2.69
C LYS A 31 16.24 5.62 -3.95
N THR A 32 16.67 6.87 -3.81
CA THR A 32 17.23 7.65 -4.94
C THR A 32 18.46 6.96 -5.51
N PHE A 33 19.40 6.54 -4.67
CA PHE A 33 20.59 5.82 -5.13
C PHE A 33 20.28 4.53 -5.89
N LEU A 34 19.31 3.73 -5.41
CA LEU A 34 18.90 2.52 -6.13
C LEU A 34 18.22 2.85 -7.45
N ALA A 35 17.47 3.95 -7.51
CA ALA A 35 16.84 4.43 -8.74
C ALA A 35 17.89 4.86 -9.78
N ASP A 36 18.95 5.56 -9.34
CA ASP A 36 20.06 6.00 -10.19
C ASP A 36 20.85 4.83 -10.78
N ARG A 37 20.86 3.68 -10.11
CA ARG A 37 21.53 2.44 -10.56
C ARG A 37 20.65 1.54 -11.44
N LEU A 38 19.39 1.89 -11.66
CA LEU A 38 18.50 1.12 -12.54
C LEU A 38 18.97 1.01 -13.99
N PRO A 39 19.57 2.04 -14.63
CA PRO A 39 20.13 1.91 -15.97
C PRO A 39 21.26 0.88 -16.04
N ASP A 40 22.17 0.92 -15.07
CA ASP A 40 23.31 -0.01 -14.97
C ASP A 40 22.83 -1.45 -14.78
N TYR A 41 21.85 -1.66 -13.88
CA TYR A 41 21.20 -2.95 -13.67
C TYR A 41 20.63 -3.52 -14.98
N LYS A 42 19.93 -2.67 -15.77
CA LYS A 42 19.36 -3.09 -17.06
C LYS A 42 20.44 -3.44 -18.08
N ALA A 43 21.53 -2.69 -18.12
CA ALA A 43 22.66 -2.97 -19.00
C ALA A 43 23.33 -4.31 -18.63
N ALA A 44 23.53 -4.56 -17.34
CA ALA A 44 24.06 -5.81 -16.80
C ALA A 44 23.15 -7.01 -17.11
N LEU A 45 21.83 -6.83 -16.97
CA LEU A 45 20.84 -7.85 -17.33
C LEU A 45 20.96 -8.28 -18.81
N GLY A 46 21.15 -7.32 -19.72
CA GLY A 46 21.32 -7.58 -21.15
C GLY A 46 22.64 -8.28 -21.49
N LYS A 47 23.70 -8.03 -20.72
CA LYS A 47 25.05 -8.57 -20.93
C LYS A 47 25.34 -9.84 -20.12
N LYS A 48 24.39 -10.31 -19.30
CA LYS A 48 24.56 -11.41 -18.32
C LYS A 48 25.66 -11.17 -17.28
N SER A 49 26.00 -9.91 -17.00
CA SER A 49 27.00 -9.48 -16.00
C SER A 49 26.35 -8.99 -14.70
N LEU A 50 25.35 -9.74 -14.24
CA LEU A 50 24.68 -9.43 -12.98
C LEU A 50 25.61 -9.57 -11.75
N PRO A 51 26.51 -10.57 -11.67
CA PRO A 51 27.44 -10.66 -10.53
C PRO A 51 28.25 -9.37 -10.36
N GLU A 52 28.85 -8.86 -11.44
CA GLU A 52 29.69 -7.66 -11.40
C GLU A 52 28.88 -6.40 -11.07
N PHE A 53 27.62 -6.33 -11.51
CA PHE A 53 26.71 -5.25 -11.11
C PHE A 53 26.40 -5.30 -9.62
N TRP A 54 26.12 -6.48 -9.07
CA TRP A 54 25.79 -6.60 -7.64
C TRP A 54 26.99 -6.27 -6.76
N ASP A 55 28.19 -6.75 -7.13
CA ASP A 55 29.41 -6.45 -6.39
C ASP A 55 29.67 -4.94 -6.34
N THR A 56 29.59 -4.26 -7.49
CA THR A 56 29.78 -2.81 -7.58
C THR A 56 28.69 -2.03 -6.85
N LEU A 57 27.41 -2.44 -6.98
CA LEU A 57 26.30 -1.81 -6.27
C LEU A 57 26.50 -1.92 -4.75
N PHE A 58 26.87 -3.10 -4.24
CA PHE A 58 27.05 -3.31 -2.81
C PHE A 58 28.25 -2.56 -2.27
N GLU A 59 29.36 -2.58 -2.98
CA GLU A 59 30.53 -1.80 -2.62
C GLU A 59 30.17 -0.30 -2.48
N ASP A 60 29.50 0.27 -3.48
CA ASP A 60 29.06 1.67 -3.45
C ASP A 60 28.00 1.94 -2.39
N TRP A 61 27.10 0.99 -2.14
CA TRP A 61 26.07 1.09 -1.10
C TRP A 61 26.70 1.15 0.29
N PHE A 62 27.54 0.17 0.64
CA PHE A 62 28.15 0.10 1.97
C PHE A 62 29.21 1.18 2.19
N LYS A 63 29.81 1.71 1.11
CA LYS A 63 30.65 2.91 1.20
C LYS A 63 29.85 4.15 1.62
N ARG A 64 28.61 4.28 1.16
CA ARG A 64 27.72 5.44 1.48
C ARG A 64 26.96 5.26 2.79
N TRP A 65 26.57 4.02 3.11
CA TRP A 65 25.84 3.65 4.31
C TRP A 65 26.55 2.49 5.00
N PRO A 66 27.69 2.76 5.69
CA PRO A 66 28.40 1.72 6.42
C PRO A 66 27.49 1.16 7.52
N SER A 67 27.23 -0.15 7.44
CA SER A 67 26.54 -0.88 8.52
C SER A 67 27.50 -1.01 9.70
N LYS A 68 27.02 -0.73 10.91
CA LYS A 68 27.83 -0.88 12.13
C LYS A 68 27.99 -2.34 12.57
N ASP A 69 27.16 -3.25 12.04
CA ASP A 69 27.15 -4.67 12.35
C ASP A 69 27.19 -5.55 11.07
N ASP A 70 27.47 -6.86 11.26
CA ASP A 70 27.58 -7.95 10.25
C ASP A 70 26.32 -8.17 9.37
N GLY A 71 25.34 -7.27 9.40
CA GLY A 71 24.10 -7.31 8.62
C GLY A 71 24.27 -7.15 7.09
N ARG A 72 25.50 -7.24 6.57
CA ARG A 72 25.80 -7.11 5.14
C ARG A 72 24.97 -8.09 4.30
N ALA A 73 24.95 -9.37 4.67
CA ALA A 73 24.20 -10.40 3.93
C ALA A 73 22.69 -10.11 3.88
N LEU A 74 22.12 -9.63 4.99
CA LEU A 74 20.71 -9.27 5.09
C LEU A 74 20.38 -8.06 4.21
N VAL A 75 21.23 -7.03 4.23
CA VAL A 75 21.06 -5.84 3.38
C VAL A 75 21.25 -6.19 1.89
N GLU A 76 22.19 -7.06 1.55
CA GLU A 76 22.37 -7.54 0.17
C GLU A 76 21.14 -8.29 -0.35
N GLU A 77 20.56 -9.18 0.48
CA GLU A 77 19.33 -9.89 0.14
C GLU A 77 18.13 -8.95 0.02
N GLN A 78 18.01 -7.96 0.92
CA GLN A 78 16.98 -6.94 0.86
C GLN A 78 17.09 -6.05 -0.38
N LEU A 79 18.29 -5.67 -0.79
CA LEU A 79 18.53 -4.88 -1.99
C LEU A 79 18.25 -5.66 -3.27
N LYS A 80 18.67 -6.93 -3.32
CA LYS A 80 18.30 -7.87 -4.40
C LYS A 80 16.78 -8.01 -4.48
N SER A 81 16.14 -8.26 -3.34
CA SER A 81 14.69 -8.38 -3.23
C SER A 81 13.98 -7.09 -3.65
N TRP A 82 14.41 -5.92 -3.17
CA TRP A 82 13.82 -4.63 -3.52
C TRP A 82 13.96 -4.35 -5.01
N MET A 83 15.13 -4.55 -5.61
CA MET A 83 15.28 -4.38 -7.05
C MET A 83 14.44 -5.40 -7.83
N VAL A 84 14.28 -6.64 -7.36
CA VAL A 84 13.46 -7.65 -8.06
C VAL A 84 11.95 -7.39 -7.91
N THR A 85 11.52 -6.94 -6.73
CA THR A 85 10.11 -6.72 -6.38
C THR A 85 9.60 -5.34 -6.79
N ASN A 86 10.43 -4.31 -6.63
CA ASN A 86 10.12 -2.93 -7.00
C ASN A 86 10.40 -2.66 -8.49
N ASN A 87 11.07 -3.59 -9.18
CA ASN A 87 11.04 -3.65 -10.63
C ASN A 87 9.64 -4.07 -11.11
N ARG A 88 8.84 -3.04 -11.40
CA ARG A 88 7.96 -2.95 -12.58
C ARG A 88 8.23 -4.13 -13.51
N TRP A 89 7.30 -5.08 -13.59
CA TRP A 89 7.46 -6.32 -14.36
C TRP A 89 8.14 -6.02 -15.71
N HIS A 90 9.41 -6.44 -15.85
CA HIS A 90 10.22 -6.13 -17.02
C HIS A 90 9.80 -7.05 -18.16
N ILE A 91 8.78 -6.60 -18.86
CA ILE A 91 8.30 -7.24 -20.07
C ILE A 91 9.22 -6.79 -21.21
N THR A 92 9.92 -7.73 -21.82
CA THR A 92 10.72 -7.47 -23.02
C THR A 92 9.86 -6.90 -24.15
N THR A 93 10.44 -6.22 -25.14
CA THR A 93 9.68 -5.69 -26.28
C THR A 93 8.88 -6.77 -27.00
N LYS A 94 9.44 -7.98 -27.14
CA LYS A 94 8.76 -9.14 -27.74
C LYS A 94 7.56 -9.60 -26.92
N GLN A 95 7.72 -9.73 -25.61
CA GLN A 95 6.63 -10.08 -24.70
C GLN A 95 5.54 -9.01 -24.69
N ARG A 96 5.90 -7.72 -24.71
CA ARG A 96 4.95 -6.61 -24.72
C ARG A 96 4.12 -6.64 -26.00
N LYS A 97 4.77 -6.84 -27.14
CA LYS A 97 4.07 -7.00 -28.42
C LYS A 97 3.07 -8.16 -28.36
N PHE A 98 3.50 -9.34 -27.90
CA PHE A 98 2.60 -10.48 -27.71
C PHE A 98 1.37 -10.18 -26.85
N LEU A 99 1.56 -9.50 -25.72
CA LEU A 99 0.43 -9.15 -24.85
C LEU A 99 -0.49 -8.11 -25.49
N THR A 100 0.09 -7.14 -26.22
CA THR A 100 -0.63 -6.08 -26.93
C THR A 100 -1.49 -6.67 -28.06
N ASP A 101 -0.93 -7.60 -28.84
CA ASP A 101 -1.62 -8.27 -29.95
C ASP A 101 -2.86 -9.06 -29.46
N ARG A 102 -2.86 -9.47 -28.19
CA ARG A 102 -3.95 -10.23 -27.54
C ARG A 102 -4.94 -9.37 -26.75
N ILE A 103 -4.80 -8.05 -26.78
CA ILE A 103 -5.77 -7.12 -26.17
C ILE A 103 -7.19 -7.29 -26.76
N PRO A 104 -7.39 -7.45 -28.08
CA PRO A 104 -8.72 -7.67 -28.65
C PRO A 104 -9.39 -8.94 -28.12
N ASP A 105 -8.64 -10.04 -28.00
CA ASP A 105 -9.12 -11.31 -27.46
C ASP A 105 -9.57 -11.15 -26.00
N TYR A 106 -8.77 -10.46 -25.19
CA TYR A 106 -9.12 -10.14 -23.81
C TYR A 106 -10.42 -9.32 -23.70
N LYS A 107 -10.56 -8.26 -24.53
CA LYS A 107 -11.79 -7.44 -24.56
C LYS A 107 -13.02 -8.26 -24.97
N SER A 108 -12.87 -9.12 -25.97
CA SER A 108 -13.94 -10.04 -26.42
C SER A 108 -14.34 -11.00 -25.31
N ALA A 109 -13.37 -11.61 -24.62
CA ALA A 109 -13.61 -12.49 -23.48
C ALA A 109 -14.27 -11.74 -22.31
N GLN A 110 -13.85 -10.51 -22.02
CA GLN A 110 -14.44 -9.66 -20.99
C GLN A 110 -15.91 -9.32 -21.31
N ALA A 111 -16.22 -8.89 -22.54
CA ALA A 111 -17.57 -8.58 -22.98
C ALA A 111 -18.51 -9.80 -22.87
N LYS A 112 -17.98 -11.00 -23.16
CA LYS A 112 -18.73 -12.28 -23.07
C LYS A 112 -18.73 -12.90 -21.67
N LYS A 113 -18.08 -12.27 -20.67
CA LYS A 113 -17.84 -12.83 -19.32
C LYS A 113 -17.13 -14.20 -19.33
N LYS A 114 -16.31 -14.46 -20.35
CA LYS A 114 -15.54 -15.71 -20.55
C LYS A 114 -14.05 -15.54 -20.25
N LEU A 115 -13.71 -14.74 -19.24
CA LEU A 115 -12.31 -14.57 -18.83
C LEU A 115 -11.69 -15.86 -18.32
N ILE A 116 -12.51 -16.78 -17.80
CA ILE A 116 -12.05 -18.10 -17.33
C ILE A 116 -11.43 -18.93 -18.46
N ASP A 117 -11.88 -18.77 -19.70
CA ASP A 117 -11.35 -19.46 -20.88
C ASP A 117 -10.12 -18.75 -21.47
N PHE A 118 -10.08 -17.42 -21.36
CA PHE A 118 -8.98 -16.61 -21.88
C PHE A 118 -7.66 -16.86 -21.14
N TRP A 119 -7.70 -16.95 -19.80
CA TRP A 119 -6.47 -17.05 -19.00
C TRP A 119 -5.67 -18.33 -19.28
N PRO A 120 -6.26 -19.55 -19.26
CA PRO A 120 -5.53 -20.77 -19.60
C PRO A 120 -4.91 -20.72 -20.99
N PHE A 121 -5.65 -20.20 -21.98
CA PHE A 121 -5.15 -20.04 -23.35
C PHE A 121 -3.95 -19.09 -23.41
N LEU A 122 -4.04 -17.92 -22.77
CA LEU A 122 -2.94 -16.96 -22.71
C LEU A 122 -1.70 -17.57 -22.03
N TYR A 123 -1.89 -18.26 -20.89
CA TYR A 123 -0.77 -18.85 -20.14
C TYR A 123 -0.09 -19.95 -20.93
N MET A 124 -0.86 -20.84 -21.56
CA MET A 124 -0.31 -21.88 -22.42
C MET A 124 0.61 -21.28 -23.49
N HIS A 125 0.13 -20.28 -24.24
CA HIS A 125 0.95 -19.63 -25.27
C HIS A 125 2.09 -18.77 -24.72
N TRP A 126 1.93 -18.20 -23.54
CA TRP A 126 2.98 -17.44 -22.89
C TRP A 126 4.13 -18.36 -22.46
N PHE A 127 3.82 -19.44 -21.73
CA PHE A 127 4.83 -20.36 -21.20
C PHE A 127 5.45 -21.26 -22.27
N ASP A 128 4.75 -21.50 -23.38
CA ASP A 128 5.33 -22.12 -24.58
C ASP A 128 6.48 -21.28 -25.17
N ARG A 129 6.35 -19.95 -25.17
CA ARG A 129 7.37 -19.03 -25.69
C ARG A 129 8.41 -18.59 -24.67
N TRP A 130 8.00 -18.49 -23.41
CA TRP A 130 8.81 -18.04 -22.28
C TRP A 130 8.59 -18.98 -21.09
N PRO A 131 9.25 -20.15 -21.09
CA PRO A 131 9.09 -21.13 -20.03
C PRO A 131 9.41 -20.51 -18.67
N ALA A 132 8.68 -20.95 -17.64
CA ALA A 132 8.94 -20.49 -16.28
C ALA A 132 10.36 -20.90 -15.88
N THR A 133 11.11 -19.95 -15.33
CA THR A 133 12.44 -20.19 -14.76
C THR A 133 12.29 -20.35 -13.25
N GLU A 134 13.25 -21.02 -12.61
CA GLU A 134 13.27 -21.20 -11.14
C GLU A 134 13.12 -19.87 -10.37
N VAL A 135 13.61 -18.79 -10.95
CA VAL A 135 13.57 -17.43 -10.37
C VAL A 135 12.17 -16.80 -10.39
N ALA A 136 11.26 -17.25 -11.26
CA ALA A 136 9.94 -16.67 -11.44
C ALA A 136 8.87 -17.78 -11.49
N PRO A 137 8.36 -18.24 -10.33
CA PRO A 137 7.40 -19.33 -10.29
C PRO A 137 6.14 -18.95 -11.07
N GLN A 138 5.54 -19.94 -11.74
CA GLN A 138 4.42 -19.77 -12.67
C GLN A 138 3.31 -18.90 -12.08
N GLY A 139 2.90 -19.15 -10.83
CA GLY A 139 1.83 -18.38 -10.17
C GLY A 139 2.14 -16.88 -9.97
N LEU A 140 3.42 -16.49 -9.88
CA LEU A 140 3.81 -15.09 -9.82
C LEU A 140 3.69 -14.44 -11.20
N VAL A 141 4.10 -15.14 -12.26
CA VAL A 141 4.01 -14.67 -13.64
C VAL A 141 2.54 -14.51 -14.05
N GLU A 142 1.66 -15.45 -13.70
CA GLU A 142 0.22 -15.36 -13.93
C GLU A 142 -0.40 -14.12 -13.26
N LYS A 143 -0.06 -13.85 -11.99
CA LYS A 143 -0.50 -12.64 -11.28
C LYS A 143 -0.04 -11.37 -12.00
N LYS A 144 1.21 -11.33 -12.45
CA LYS A 144 1.78 -10.19 -13.20
C LYS A 144 1.12 -10.00 -14.56
N LEU A 145 0.81 -11.08 -15.28
CA LEU A 145 0.05 -11.05 -16.53
C LEU A 145 -1.35 -10.47 -16.32
N LYS A 146 -2.10 -10.95 -15.31
CA LYS A 146 -3.42 -10.41 -14.96
C LYS A 146 -3.36 -8.90 -14.64
N ALA A 147 -2.41 -8.51 -13.79
CA ALA A 147 -2.20 -7.11 -13.44
C ALA A 147 -1.89 -6.25 -14.67
N TRP A 148 -1.07 -6.76 -15.60
CA TRP A 148 -0.76 -6.07 -16.85
C TRP A 148 -2.01 -5.83 -17.70
N TYR A 149 -2.85 -6.83 -17.95
CA TYR A 149 -4.08 -6.64 -18.74
C TYR A 149 -5.07 -5.69 -18.05
N ASN A 150 -5.23 -5.80 -16.73
CA ASN A 150 -6.08 -4.87 -15.99
C ASN A 150 -5.62 -3.42 -16.14
N ASN A 151 -4.30 -3.18 -16.17
CA ASN A 151 -3.72 -1.85 -16.29
C ASN A 151 -3.64 -1.32 -17.72
N ASN A 152 -3.55 -2.19 -18.73
CA ASN A 152 -3.32 -1.79 -20.13
C ASN A 152 -4.57 -1.93 -21.03
N VAL A 153 -5.59 -2.69 -20.60
CA VAL A 153 -6.84 -2.87 -21.37
C VAL A 153 -8.01 -2.07 -20.80
N CYS A 154 -7.89 -1.56 -19.57
CA CYS A 154 -8.70 -0.42 -19.14
C CYS A 154 -8.30 0.82 -19.93
N VAL A 155 -8.70 0.89 -21.21
CA VAL A 155 -9.14 2.17 -21.77
C VAL A 155 -10.46 2.44 -21.07
N THR A 156 -10.42 2.89 -19.82
CA THR A 156 -11.60 3.45 -19.18
C THR A 156 -11.86 4.81 -19.84
N ALA A 157 -12.42 4.73 -21.04
CA ALA A 157 -13.39 5.68 -21.57
C ALA A 157 -14.77 5.49 -20.90
N SER A 158 -14.87 4.60 -19.90
CA SER A 158 -15.77 4.89 -18.80
C SER A 158 -15.24 6.16 -18.16
N ALA A 159 -16.01 7.23 -18.20
CA ALA A 159 -15.83 8.46 -17.46
C ALA A 159 -15.77 8.21 -15.94
N ARG A 160 -14.83 7.37 -15.48
CA ARG A 160 -14.37 7.37 -14.10
C ARG A 160 -13.79 8.75 -13.94
N GLN A 161 -14.52 9.58 -13.21
CA GLN A 161 -14.08 10.90 -12.79
C GLN A 161 -12.60 10.77 -12.45
N VAL A 162 -11.75 11.45 -13.24
CA VAL A 162 -10.30 11.52 -13.00
C VAL A 162 -10.07 12.00 -11.57
N LEU A 163 -10.97 12.85 -11.10
CA LEU A 163 -11.14 13.29 -9.72
C LEU A 163 -12.34 12.55 -9.09
N ASN A 164 -12.13 11.35 -8.53
CA ASN A 164 -13.19 10.67 -7.76
C ASN A 164 -13.31 11.29 -6.35
N LEU A 165 -13.54 12.60 -6.27
CA LEU A 165 -13.59 13.34 -5.00
C LEU A 165 -14.79 12.92 -4.15
N ASN A 166 -15.90 12.56 -4.80
CA ASN A 166 -17.16 12.22 -4.14
C ASN A 166 -17.39 10.70 -4.05
N LYS A 167 -16.37 9.86 -4.20
CA LYS A 167 -16.57 8.45 -3.82
C LYS A 167 -16.72 8.47 -2.30
N PRO A 168 -17.94 8.25 -1.75
CA PRO A 168 -18.06 8.14 -0.31
C PRO A 168 -17.04 7.11 0.11
N ALA A 169 -16.16 7.47 1.06
CA ALA A 169 -15.13 6.58 1.57
C ALA A 169 -15.80 5.22 1.72
N LYS A 170 -15.36 4.23 0.93
CA LYS A 170 -16.12 2.98 0.73
C LYS A 170 -16.58 2.54 2.09
N ARG A 171 -17.89 2.64 2.37
CA ARG A 171 -18.43 2.38 3.72
C ARG A 171 -17.77 1.10 4.17
N THR A 172 -16.84 1.20 5.12
CA THR A 172 -16.10 0.05 5.58
C THR A 172 -17.16 -0.82 6.18
N ARG A 173 -17.49 -1.93 5.50
CA ARG A 173 -18.53 -2.84 5.98
C ARG A 173 -18.20 -3.15 7.43
N ARG A 174 -19.22 -3.11 8.30
CA ARG A 174 -19.03 -3.49 9.71
C ARG A 174 -18.26 -4.81 9.72
N PRO A 175 -17.09 -4.88 10.40
CA PRO A 175 -16.34 -6.12 10.49
C PRO A 175 -17.29 -7.19 11.05
N ALA A 176 -17.21 -8.41 10.53
CA ALA A 176 -18.03 -9.50 11.04
C ALA A 176 -17.69 -9.72 12.53
N ALA A 177 -18.64 -10.18 13.35
CA ALA A 177 -18.43 -10.39 14.79
C ALA A 177 -17.14 -11.15 15.11
N ALA A 178 -16.83 -12.21 14.35
CA ALA A 178 -15.59 -12.96 14.51
C ALA A 178 -14.31 -12.16 14.20
N GLN A 179 -14.37 -11.15 13.32
CA GLN A 179 -13.24 -10.26 13.04
C GLN A 179 -13.06 -9.23 14.16
N THR A 180 -14.15 -8.70 14.72
CA THR A 180 -14.13 -7.86 15.93
C THR A 180 -13.57 -8.65 17.11
N PHE A 181 -14.05 -9.88 17.31
CA PHE A 181 -13.52 -10.82 18.29
C PHE A 181 -12.01 -11.05 18.12
N CYS A 182 -11.55 -11.34 16.89
CA CYS A 182 -10.12 -11.44 16.61
C CYS A 182 -9.35 -10.19 17.03
N LYS A 183 -9.86 -8.99 16.74
CA LYS A 183 -9.16 -7.74 17.07
C LYS A 183 -9.06 -7.52 18.57
N VAL A 184 -10.16 -7.68 19.30
CA VAL A 184 -10.24 -7.44 20.75
C VAL A 184 -9.40 -8.46 21.51
N TYR A 185 -9.49 -9.73 21.13
CA TYR A 185 -8.90 -10.86 21.86
C TYR A 185 -7.63 -11.42 21.22
N TRP A 186 -7.01 -10.74 20.24
CA TRP A 186 -5.79 -11.27 19.60
C TRP A 186 -4.68 -11.54 20.61
N SER A 187 -4.46 -10.57 21.51
CA SER A 187 -3.41 -10.60 22.54
C SER A 187 -3.98 -10.68 23.96
N LYS A 188 -5.29 -10.39 24.14
CA LYS A 188 -5.92 -10.48 25.46
C LYS A 188 -6.25 -11.95 25.79
N PRO A 189 -6.05 -12.39 27.04
CA PRO A 189 -6.52 -13.70 27.47
C PRO A 189 -8.04 -13.75 27.42
N LEU A 190 -8.57 -14.88 26.98
CA LEU A 190 -9.98 -15.25 27.08
C LEU A 190 -10.32 -15.59 28.54
N PRO A 191 -11.60 -15.71 28.92
CA PRO A 191 -12.01 -16.07 30.29
C PRO A 191 -11.48 -17.43 30.77
N ASP A 192 -11.13 -18.31 29.85
CA ASP A 192 -10.47 -19.59 30.12
C ASP A 192 -8.95 -19.47 30.36
N GLY A 193 -8.41 -18.26 30.31
CA GLY A 193 -6.98 -17.94 30.44
C GLY A 193 -6.19 -18.16 29.15
N THR A 194 -6.80 -18.66 28.07
CA THR A 194 -6.09 -18.92 26.81
C THR A 194 -5.97 -17.67 25.95
N VAL A 195 -4.88 -17.54 25.22
CA VAL A 195 -4.69 -16.43 24.26
C VAL A 195 -5.09 -16.92 22.87
N LEU A 196 -6.04 -16.21 22.23
CA LEU A 196 -6.60 -16.60 20.93
C LEU A 196 -5.51 -16.90 19.88
N ARG A 197 -4.46 -16.08 19.83
CA ARG A 197 -3.32 -16.26 18.93
C ARG A 197 -2.64 -17.62 19.11
N ASN A 198 -2.46 -18.07 20.34
CA ASN A 198 -1.80 -19.35 20.64
C ASN A 198 -2.68 -20.52 20.22
N THR A 199 -3.99 -20.42 20.46
CA THR A 199 -4.96 -21.44 20.04
C THR A 199 -5.00 -21.56 18.52
N ILE A 200 -5.02 -20.44 17.79
CA ILE A 200 -4.99 -20.44 16.32
C ILE A 200 -3.67 -21.00 15.78
N ALA A 201 -2.54 -20.67 16.40
CA ALA A 201 -1.23 -21.20 16.01
C ALA A 201 -1.16 -22.73 16.21
N ALA A 202 -1.65 -23.23 17.34
CA ALA A 202 -1.70 -24.66 17.64
C ALA A 202 -2.60 -25.42 16.64
N GLU A 203 -3.81 -24.91 16.38
CA GLU A 203 -4.73 -25.47 15.38
C GLU A 203 -4.15 -25.43 13.97
N TRP A 204 -3.39 -24.37 13.63
CA TRP A 204 -2.72 -24.27 12.34
C TRP A 204 -1.63 -25.34 12.18
N VAL A 205 -0.79 -25.55 13.19
CA VAL A 205 0.24 -26.60 13.17
C VAL A 205 -0.43 -27.98 13.02
N ALA A 206 -1.49 -28.25 13.77
CA ALA A 206 -2.23 -29.51 13.66
C ALA A 206 -2.88 -29.71 12.28
N ALA A 207 -3.45 -28.65 11.69
CA ALA A 207 -4.01 -28.69 10.35
C ALA A 207 -2.93 -28.84 9.26
N TRP A 208 -1.77 -28.21 9.45
CA TRP A 208 -0.63 -28.31 8.56
C TRP A 208 -0.06 -29.73 8.52
N GLN A 209 0.13 -30.34 9.69
CA GLN A 209 0.59 -31.74 9.83
C GLN A 209 -0.34 -32.75 9.16
N LYS A 210 -1.65 -32.47 9.11
CA LYS A 210 -2.64 -33.32 8.42
C LYS A 210 -2.72 -33.06 6.92
N SER A 211 -2.09 -32.00 6.42
CA SER A 211 -2.18 -31.63 5.01
C SER A 211 -1.34 -32.59 4.15
N LYS A 212 -1.81 -32.87 2.93
CA LYS A 212 -1.03 -33.66 1.93
C LYS A 212 0.28 -32.99 1.51
N LYS A 213 0.48 -31.72 1.90
CA LYS A 213 1.67 -30.91 1.59
C LYS A 213 2.63 -30.84 2.77
N PHE A 214 2.35 -31.57 3.85
CA PHE A 214 3.23 -31.61 5.00
C PHE A 214 4.57 -32.23 4.61
N ASP A 215 5.64 -31.48 4.86
CA ASP A 215 7.01 -31.93 4.75
C ASP A 215 7.71 -31.55 6.06
N PRO A 216 8.28 -32.50 6.82
CA PRO A 216 8.95 -32.21 8.08
C PRO A 216 10.20 -31.34 7.93
N GLN A 217 10.73 -31.16 6.71
CA GLN A 217 11.88 -30.30 6.43
C GLN A 217 11.49 -28.86 6.08
N ILE A 218 10.21 -28.58 5.84
CA ILE A 218 9.74 -27.25 5.47
C ILE A 218 9.19 -26.54 6.71
N ASP A 219 9.68 -25.33 6.98
CA ASP A 219 9.17 -24.46 8.03
C ASP A 219 7.66 -24.25 7.91
N VAL A 220 6.98 -24.18 9.06
CA VAL A 220 5.52 -24.02 9.11
C VAL A 220 5.13 -22.74 8.36
N PRO A 221 4.32 -22.82 7.30
CA PRO A 221 3.96 -21.64 6.52
C PRO A 221 3.18 -20.65 7.38
N CYS A 222 3.28 -19.36 7.06
CA CYS A 222 2.50 -18.32 7.73
C CYS A 222 0.99 -18.64 7.65
N VAL A 223 0.28 -18.40 8.76
CA VAL A 223 -1.14 -18.76 8.90
C VAL A 223 -1.97 -17.99 7.87
N ALA A 224 -2.71 -18.70 7.03
CA ALA A 224 -3.57 -18.07 6.05
C ALA A 224 -4.71 -17.30 6.74
N VAL A 225 -5.00 -16.06 6.31
CA VAL A 225 -6.07 -15.20 6.86
C VAL A 225 -7.44 -15.91 6.89
N ASN A 226 -7.73 -16.72 5.86
CA ASN A 226 -8.97 -17.50 5.80
C ASN A 226 -9.04 -18.57 6.90
N PHE A 227 -7.90 -19.14 7.29
CA PHE A 227 -7.82 -20.10 8.39
C PHE A 227 -8.06 -19.41 9.74
N ILE A 228 -7.40 -18.26 9.96
CA ILE A 228 -7.62 -17.41 11.16
C ILE A 228 -9.11 -17.12 11.32
N ASN A 229 -9.75 -16.61 10.26
CA ASN A 229 -11.19 -16.28 10.30
C ASN A 229 -12.07 -17.51 10.55
N LYS A 230 -11.69 -18.68 10.04
CA LYS A 230 -12.43 -19.92 10.27
C LYS A 230 -12.34 -20.38 11.72
N VAL A 231 -11.12 -20.47 12.26
CA VAL A 231 -10.89 -20.92 13.64
C VAL A 231 -11.48 -19.92 14.63
N ALA A 232 -11.28 -18.62 14.41
CA ALA A 232 -11.87 -17.58 15.25
C ALA A 232 -13.40 -17.62 15.28
N ARG A 233 -14.06 -17.92 14.15
CA ARG A 233 -15.52 -18.16 14.13
C ARG A 233 -15.91 -19.36 14.98
N CYS A 234 -15.17 -20.47 14.87
CA CYS A 234 -15.45 -21.67 15.68
C CYS A 234 -15.23 -21.42 17.17
N ILE A 235 -14.19 -20.68 17.55
CA ILE A 235 -13.94 -20.30 18.94
C ILE A 235 -15.05 -19.35 19.42
N PHE A 236 -15.34 -18.30 18.66
CA PHE A 236 -16.40 -17.34 18.98
C PHE A 236 -17.75 -18.05 19.24
N LEU A 237 -18.16 -18.97 18.37
CA LEU A 237 -19.41 -19.72 18.54
C LEU A 237 -19.43 -20.65 19.78
N LYS A 238 -18.28 -21.06 20.30
CA LYS A 238 -18.15 -21.90 21.50
C LYS A 238 -18.03 -21.10 22.78
N GLN A 239 -17.67 -19.82 22.69
CA GLN A 239 -17.48 -18.96 23.85
C GLN A 239 -18.80 -18.60 24.53
N LEU A 240 -18.67 -18.15 25.78
CA LEU A 240 -19.81 -17.81 26.65
C LEU A 240 -20.62 -16.62 26.10
N PRO A 241 -21.95 -16.59 26.33
CA PRO A 241 -22.83 -15.45 25.99
C PRO A 241 -22.29 -14.05 26.36
N PRO A 242 -21.65 -13.80 27.53
CA PRO A 242 -21.07 -12.50 27.86
C PRO A 242 -20.06 -11.96 26.84
N ILE A 243 -19.27 -12.83 26.19
CA ILE A 243 -18.34 -12.37 25.13
C ILE A 243 -19.12 -11.94 23.88
N HIS A 244 -20.25 -12.58 23.59
CA HIS A 244 -21.07 -12.19 22.44
C HIS A 244 -21.66 -10.81 22.64
N GLU A 245 -22.18 -10.53 23.83
CA GLU A 245 -22.68 -9.19 24.21
C GLU A 245 -21.58 -8.13 24.14
N GLU A 246 -20.39 -8.41 24.68
CA GLU A 246 -19.24 -7.49 24.62
C GLU A 246 -18.83 -7.19 23.17
N ILE A 247 -18.78 -8.21 22.31
CA ILE A 247 -18.42 -8.06 20.89
C ILE A 247 -19.53 -7.40 20.06
N GLU A 248 -20.79 -7.50 20.47
CA GLU A 248 -21.91 -6.76 19.87
C GLU A 248 -21.94 -5.28 20.31
N GLN A 249 -21.38 -4.95 21.48
CA GLN A 249 -21.23 -3.57 21.96
C GLN A 249 -19.96 -2.87 21.41
N HIS A 250 -18.88 -3.62 21.13
CA HIS A 250 -17.63 -3.09 20.57
C HIS A 250 -17.58 -2.68 19.07
N PRO A 251 -18.50 -3.05 18.15
CA PRO A 251 -18.32 -2.74 16.73
C PRO A 251 -18.51 -1.24 16.44
N ASP A 252 -19.15 -0.49 17.33
CA ASP A 252 -19.30 0.96 17.21
C ASP A 252 -18.14 1.72 17.87
N GLN A 253 -17.48 1.15 18.90
CA GLN A 253 -16.26 1.74 19.48
C GLN A 253 -15.07 1.68 18.51
N LEU A 254 -14.93 0.60 17.73
CA LEU A 254 -13.89 0.50 16.69
C LEU A 254 -14.08 1.47 15.51
N LYS A 255 -15.28 2.03 15.35
CA LYS A 255 -15.50 3.14 14.41
C LYS A 255 -15.05 4.46 15.01
N HIS A 256 -15.30 4.67 16.30
CA HIS A 256 -14.98 5.92 16.99
C HIS A 256 -13.47 6.19 17.10
N ASP A 257 -12.62 5.17 17.24
CA ASP A 257 -11.16 5.37 17.24
C ASP A 257 -10.60 5.90 15.90
N ASN A 258 -11.40 5.95 14.82
CA ASN A 258 -11.02 6.62 13.57
C ASN A 258 -11.98 7.77 13.18
N SER A 259 -12.99 8.06 14.00
CA SER A 259 -13.88 9.22 13.83
C SER A 259 -14.25 9.77 15.20
N GLU A 260 -13.31 10.47 15.82
CA GLU A 260 -13.61 11.29 16.99
C GLU A 260 -14.57 12.41 16.57
N GLY A 261 -15.77 12.41 17.16
CA GLY A 261 -16.78 13.48 17.01
C GLY A 261 -17.99 13.11 16.15
N SER A 262 -18.96 12.39 16.73
CA SER A 262 -20.34 12.39 16.23
C SER A 262 -21.23 13.01 17.33
N PRO A 263 -21.92 14.13 17.07
CA PRO A 263 -22.84 14.75 18.01
C PRO A 263 -24.10 13.92 18.27
N ASP A 264 -24.75 14.27 19.39
CA ASP A 264 -26.00 13.77 19.97
C ASP A 264 -27.20 14.02 19.02
N PRO A 265 -28.20 13.10 18.88
CA PRO A 265 -29.19 13.10 17.80
C PRO A 265 -30.36 14.07 18.04
N GLY A 266 -30.08 15.27 18.54
CA GLY A 266 -31.08 16.26 18.94
C GLY A 266 -31.53 17.23 17.84
N ASP A 267 -30.73 17.45 16.80
CA ASP A 267 -30.97 18.46 15.75
C ASP A 267 -30.69 17.90 14.35
N GLU A 268 -31.63 17.12 13.80
CA GLU A 268 -31.49 16.44 12.50
C GLU A 268 -31.18 17.38 11.31
N ALA A 269 -31.53 18.67 11.42
CA ALA A 269 -31.24 19.66 10.37
C ALA A 269 -29.80 20.20 10.44
N GLU A 270 -29.25 20.40 11.65
CA GLU A 270 -27.85 20.81 11.82
C GLU A 270 -26.90 19.67 11.45
N ASP A 271 -27.29 18.42 11.74
CA ASP A 271 -26.52 17.23 11.39
C ASP A 271 -26.31 17.07 9.87
N ASP A 272 -27.30 17.42 9.06
CA ASP A 272 -27.20 17.32 7.59
C ASP A 272 -26.24 18.35 7.00
N GLU A 273 -26.19 19.57 7.55
CA GLU A 273 -25.25 20.61 7.13
C GLU A 273 -23.82 20.27 7.55
N VAL A 274 -23.63 19.84 8.80
CA VAL A 274 -22.32 19.41 9.32
C VAL A 274 -21.80 18.22 8.50
N LYS A 275 -22.65 17.23 8.23
CA LYS A 275 -22.29 16.08 7.40
C LYS A 275 -21.90 16.50 5.99
N ARG A 276 -22.64 17.43 5.37
CA ARG A 276 -22.29 17.94 4.03
C ARG A 276 -20.96 18.70 4.05
N ALA A 277 -20.70 19.50 5.08
CA ALA A 277 -19.43 20.18 5.25
C ALA A 277 -18.25 19.19 5.39
N LEU A 278 -18.44 18.10 6.14
CA LEU A 278 -17.45 17.02 6.26
C LEU A 278 -17.23 16.29 4.93
N GLU A 279 -18.29 16.05 4.15
CA GLU A 279 -18.19 15.46 2.82
C GLU A 279 -17.40 16.37 1.85
N TYR A 280 -17.65 17.68 1.87
CA TYR A 280 -16.86 18.63 1.09
C TYR A 280 -15.41 18.69 1.54
N GLN A 281 -15.15 18.66 2.85
CA GLN A 281 -13.80 18.65 3.37
C GLN A 281 -13.02 17.40 2.92
N ALA A 282 -13.65 16.22 3.00
CA ALA A 282 -13.04 14.98 2.54
C ALA A 282 -12.75 15.01 1.03
N ALA A 283 -13.63 15.64 0.25
CA ALA A 283 -13.40 15.88 -1.17
C ALA A 283 -12.22 16.83 -1.41
N ILE A 284 -12.12 17.95 -0.67
CA ILE A 284 -11.01 18.91 -0.72
C ILE A 284 -9.68 18.24 -0.37
N ASP A 285 -9.65 17.47 0.72
CA ASP A 285 -8.46 16.75 1.19
C ASP A 285 -7.97 15.70 0.17
N ALA A 286 -8.85 15.20 -0.71
CA ALA A 286 -8.52 14.25 -1.77
C ALA A 286 -8.02 14.90 -3.08
N ILE A 287 -8.16 16.22 -3.23
CA ILE A 287 -7.75 16.95 -4.44
C ILE A 287 -6.25 16.81 -4.74
N PRO A 288 -5.30 17.03 -3.79
CA PRO A 288 -3.86 17.00 -4.09
C PRO A 288 -3.43 15.71 -4.78
N PHE A 289 -3.80 14.58 -4.19
CA PHE A 289 -3.47 13.25 -4.71
C PHE A 289 -4.10 13.00 -6.07
N SER A 290 -5.35 13.43 -6.28
CA SER A 290 -6.07 13.20 -7.52
C SER A 290 -5.47 14.01 -8.68
N ILE A 291 -5.10 15.28 -8.44
CA ILE A 291 -4.45 16.14 -9.43
C ILE A 291 -3.05 15.64 -9.76
N GLU A 292 -2.27 15.20 -8.76
CA GLU A 292 -0.94 14.62 -9.00
C GLU A 292 -1.01 13.39 -9.92
N GLN A 293 -1.98 12.50 -9.68
CA GLN A 293 -2.20 11.34 -10.54
C GLN A 293 -2.61 11.75 -11.96
N ALA A 294 -3.47 12.74 -12.10
CA ALA A 294 -3.90 13.25 -13.40
C ALA A 294 -2.71 13.85 -14.18
N GLY A 295 -1.92 14.72 -13.53
CA GLY A 295 -0.70 15.30 -14.09
C GLY A 295 0.30 14.24 -14.53
N ALA A 296 0.51 13.21 -13.70
CA ALA A 296 1.38 12.07 -14.02
C ALA A 296 0.93 11.30 -15.26
N GLN A 297 -0.37 11.13 -15.43
CA GLN A 297 -0.91 10.47 -16.61
C GLN A 297 -0.77 11.33 -17.86
N ILE A 298 -1.10 12.62 -17.78
CA ILE A 298 -0.94 13.58 -18.88
C ILE A 298 0.53 13.58 -19.35
N PHE A 299 1.46 13.84 -18.43
CA PHE A 299 2.88 13.89 -18.76
C PHE A 299 3.39 12.58 -19.38
N LYS A 300 3.01 11.44 -18.80
CA LYS A 300 3.44 10.13 -19.30
C LYS A 300 2.87 9.82 -20.69
N GLN A 301 1.65 10.25 -21.00
CA GLN A 301 0.97 9.91 -22.25
C GLN A 301 1.28 10.88 -23.39
N SER A 302 1.42 12.18 -23.08
CA SER A 302 1.59 13.23 -24.09
C SER A 302 2.89 14.02 -23.99
N GLY A 303 3.66 13.86 -22.90
CA GLY A 303 4.83 14.71 -22.62
C GLY A 303 4.47 16.13 -22.18
N LEU A 304 3.19 16.46 -22.06
CA LEU A 304 2.75 17.79 -21.63
C LEU A 304 2.95 17.94 -20.12
N ILE A 305 3.49 19.09 -19.72
CA ILE A 305 3.47 19.55 -18.33
C ILE A 305 2.11 20.22 -18.04
N SER A 306 1.72 20.30 -16.77
CA SER A 306 0.46 20.93 -16.39
C SER A 306 0.61 21.77 -15.13
N LEU A 307 -0.14 22.86 -15.03
CA LEU A 307 -0.35 23.63 -13.81
C LEU A 307 -1.85 23.67 -13.56
N THR A 308 -2.28 23.15 -12.40
CA THR A 308 -3.69 23.21 -12.01
C THR A 308 -3.85 24.11 -10.82
N MET A 309 -4.71 25.12 -10.93
CA MET A 309 -5.09 26.00 -9.82
C MET A 309 -6.55 25.75 -9.46
N VAL A 310 -6.83 25.58 -8.17
CA VAL A 310 -8.18 25.36 -7.64
C VAL A 310 -8.41 26.30 -6.47
N ALA A 311 -9.57 26.94 -6.43
CA ALA A 311 -9.98 27.80 -5.33
C ALA A 311 -11.40 27.46 -4.87
N GLY A 312 -11.65 27.59 -3.58
CA GLY A 312 -12.97 27.36 -2.99
C GLY A 312 -12.99 27.59 -1.48
N PRO A 313 -14.18 27.71 -0.87
CA PRO A 313 -14.29 27.85 0.58
C PRO A 313 -13.77 26.59 1.29
N ASP A 314 -13.03 26.78 2.38
CA ASP A 314 -12.51 25.71 3.24
C ASP A 314 -13.35 25.58 4.52
N PRO A 315 -14.15 24.51 4.66
CA PRO A 315 -14.97 24.27 5.84
C PRO A 315 -14.16 24.29 7.15
N LYS A 316 -12.93 23.75 7.16
CA LYS A 316 -12.06 23.75 8.35
C LYS A 316 -11.63 25.15 8.80
N GLN A 317 -11.64 26.12 7.89
CA GLN A 317 -11.25 27.51 8.16
C GLN A 317 -12.45 28.45 8.19
N GLY A 318 -13.64 27.95 8.53
CA GLY A 318 -14.85 28.77 8.63
C GLY A 318 -15.32 29.33 7.28
N GLY A 319 -15.04 28.63 6.17
CA GLY A 319 -15.41 29.06 4.83
C GLY A 319 -14.47 30.07 4.19
N ASN A 320 -13.31 30.35 4.81
CA ASN A 320 -12.27 31.16 4.19
C ASN A 320 -11.85 30.57 2.83
N LEU A 321 -11.56 31.46 1.89
CA LEU A 321 -11.19 31.06 0.54
C LEU A 321 -9.79 30.44 0.53
N LEU A 322 -9.72 29.17 0.14
CA LEU A 322 -8.50 28.39 0.01
C LEU A 322 -8.10 28.29 -1.45
N ILE A 323 -6.80 28.32 -1.72
CA ILE A 323 -6.24 28.23 -3.07
C ILE A 323 -5.13 27.19 -3.06
N TYR A 324 -5.16 26.31 -4.05
CA TYR A 324 -4.12 25.33 -4.29
C TYR A 324 -3.56 25.48 -5.70
N SER A 325 -2.23 25.39 -5.80
CA SER A 325 -1.49 25.39 -7.06
C SER A 325 -0.68 24.09 -7.18
N TYR A 326 -0.99 23.27 -8.18
CA TYR A 326 -0.36 21.97 -8.39
C TYR A 326 0.37 21.94 -9.73
N PRO A 327 1.70 22.16 -9.74
CA PRO A 327 2.50 21.97 -10.93
C PRO A 327 2.86 20.49 -11.10
N TYR A 328 2.73 19.98 -12.33
CA TYR A 328 3.22 18.68 -12.71
C TYR A 328 4.17 18.79 -13.91
N GLY A 329 5.35 18.19 -13.76
CA GLY A 329 6.46 18.33 -14.69
C GLY A 329 7.61 19.14 -14.05
N LEU A 330 8.83 18.70 -14.32
CA LEU A 330 10.05 19.32 -13.83
C LEU A 330 10.96 19.65 -15.01
N THR A 331 11.72 20.74 -14.87
CA THR A 331 12.82 21.07 -15.79
C THR A 331 13.94 20.01 -15.67
N PRO A 332 14.92 19.99 -16.59
CA PRO A 332 16.12 19.16 -16.43
C PRO A 332 16.91 19.45 -15.14
N SER A 333 16.78 20.66 -14.58
CA SER A 333 17.35 21.06 -13.29
C SER A 333 16.48 20.64 -12.08
N GLY A 334 15.36 19.96 -12.30
CA GLY A 334 14.45 19.51 -11.25
C GLY A 334 13.54 20.59 -10.68
N GLN A 335 13.43 21.75 -11.33
CA GLN A 335 12.56 22.85 -10.88
C GLN A 335 11.15 22.69 -11.45
N SER A 336 10.12 22.95 -10.64
CA SER A 336 8.74 23.03 -11.13
C SER A 336 8.44 24.43 -11.69
N PHE A 337 7.34 24.58 -12.42
CA PHE A 337 6.91 25.87 -12.96
C PHE A 337 6.80 26.97 -11.89
N ILE A 338 6.33 26.62 -10.69
CA ILE A 338 6.19 27.54 -9.56
C ILE A 338 7.57 28.05 -9.10
N HIS A 339 8.57 27.18 -9.03
CA HIS A 339 9.93 27.57 -8.62
C HIS A 339 10.69 28.34 -9.70
N HIS A 340 10.35 28.11 -10.97
CA HIS A 340 10.99 28.79 -12.09
C HIS A 340 10.45 30.20 -12.31
N THR A 341 9.21 30.47 -11.88
CA THR A 341 8.53 31.75 -12.12
C THR A 341 8.79 32.70 -10.96
N GLU A 342 9.51 33.80 -11.22
CA GLU A 342 9.69 34.88 -10.25
C GLU A 342 8.33 35.45 -9.83
N ASP A 343 8.17 35.64 -8.52
CA ASP A 343 6.96 36.15 -7.90
C ASP A 343 5.67 35.43 -8.35
N PHE A 344 5.73 34.10 -8.53
CA PHE A 344 4.56 33.30 -8.93
C PHE A 344 3.30 33.63 -8.14
N LYS A 345 3.45 33.83 -6.81
CA LYS A 345 2.35 34.19 -5.93
C LYS A 345 1.67 35.50 -6.36
N ALA A 346 2.42 36.59 -6.50
CA ALA A 346 1.86 37.88 -6.89
C ALA A 346 1.30 37.88 -8.33
N ASN A 347 2.00 37.17 -9.23
CA ASN A 347 1.67 37.19 -10.65
C ASN A 347 0.49 36.29 -11.03
N PHE A 348 0.28 35.18 -10.31
CA PHE A 348 -0.73 34.17 -10.61
C PHE A 348 -1.67 33.91 -9.45
N GLU A 349 -1.15 33.51 -8.27
CA GLU A 349 -2.01 33.12 -7.14
C GLU A 349 -2.88 34.27 -6.65
N ASP A 350 -2.33 35.46 -6.46
CA ASP A 350 -3.07 36.62 -5.95
C ASP A 350 -4.11 37.11 -6.97
N LYS A 351 -3.81 37.05 -8.27
CA LYS A 351 -4.79 37.39 -9.32
C LYS A 351 -5.90 36.35 -9.38
N PHE A 352 -5.56 35.06 -9.27
CA PHE A 352 -6.55 33.99 -9.20
C PHE A 352 -7.38 34.07 -7.92
N HIS A 353 -6.78 34.50 -6.80
CA HIS A 353 -7.47 34.78 -5.54
C HIS A 353 -8.49 35.91 -5.72
N GLN A 354 -8.07 37.04 -6.30
CA GLN A 354 -8.97 38.15 -6.61
C GLN A 354 -10.13 37.70 -7.51
N PHE A 355 -9.85 36.84 -8.49
CA PHE A 355 -10.89 36.24 -9.32
C PHE A 355 -11.84 35.35 -8.53
N ALA A 356 -11.34 34.46 -7.68
CA ALA A 356 -12.16 33.56 -6.88
C ALA A 356 -13.04 34.30 -5.85
N LYS A 357 -12.58 35.45 -5.31
CA LYS A 357 -13.41 36.37 -4.49
C LYS A 357 -14.57 37.02 -5.25
N MET A 358 -14.55 37.01 -6.58
CA MET A 358 -15.69 37.48 -7.38
C MET A 358 -16.71 36.36 -7.65
N VAL A 359 -16.32 35.10 -7.44
CA VAL A 359 -17.16 33.92 -7.71
C VAL A 359 -17.91 33.46 -6.46
N PHE A 360 -17.24 33.49 -5.30
CA PHE A 360 -17.78 33.15 -3.98
C PHE A 360 -17.93 34.41 -3.15
#